data_AF-A0A536JS19-F1
#
_entry.id   AF-A0A536JS19-F1
#
_cell.length_a   1.000
_cell.length_b   1.000
_cell.length_c   1.000
_cell.angle_alpha   90.00
_cell.angle_beta   90.00
_cell.angle_gamma   90.00
#
_symmetry.space_group_name_H-M   'P 1'
#
loop_
_entity.id
_entity.type
_entity.pdbx_description
1 polymer ?
#
loop_
_entity_poly.entity_id
_entity_poly.type
_entity_poly.pdbx_seq_one_letter_code
_entity_poly.pdbx_strand_id
1 'polypeptide(L)'
;MARLDHDALLTAISASVQAAPDPDGLADLVASRGRINVAATGAEIGPAIKRLAPLPGYRWVAINPGDLFAASPLTMGTKVGILDPTGRVLKAADLPRPKARE
;
A
#
# COMPACT_ATOMS: atom_id res chain seq x y z
N MET A 1 6.85 15.10 -11.84
CA MET A 1 6.51 13.77 -12.40
C MET A 1 5.07 13.83 -12.89
N ALA A 2 4.81 13.28 -14.08
CA ALA A 2 3.44 13.06 -14.52
C ALA A 2 2.76 12.08 -13.56
N ARG A 3 1.45 12.25 -13.35
CA ARG A 3 0.66 11.30 -12.56
C ARG A 3 0.65 9.97 -13.29
N LEU A 4 0.96 8.89 -12.58
CA LEU A 4 0.86 7.53 -13.10
C LEU A 4 -0.58 7.04 -12.96
N ASP A 5 -1.09 6.43 -14.02
CA ASP A 5 -2.30 5.61 -13.97
C ASP A 5 -2.04 4.31 -13.18
N HIS A 6 -3.08 3.48 -13.04
CA HIS A 6 -3.02 2.27 -12.22
C HIS A 6 -1.94 1.30 -12.71
N ASP A 7 -1.95 0.93 -14.00
CA ASP A 7 -1.01 -0.04 -14.57
C ASP A 7 0.43 0.48 -14.52
N ALA A 8 0.62 1.77 -14.80
CA ALA A 8 1.93 2.40 -14.71
C ALA A 8 2.45 2.42 -13.26
N LEU A 9 1.58 2.70 -12.29
CA LEU A 9 1.93 2.70 -10.87
C LEU A 9 2.24 1.28 -10.36
N LEU A 10 1.43 0.29 -10.74
CA LEU A 10 1.64 -1.12 -10.44
C LEU A 10 3.00 -1.61 -10.97
N THR A 11 3.29 -1.31 -12.24
CA THR A 11 4.55 -1.69 -12.88
C THR A 11 5.74 -1.03 -12.19
N ALA A 12 5.65 0.28 -11.92
CA ALA A 12 6.73 1.03 -11.27
C ALA A 12 7.03 0.51 -9.86
N ILE A 13 5.99 0.28 -9.05
CA ILE A 13 6.19 -0.19 -7.67
C ILE A 13 6.65 -1.65 -7.63
N SER A 14 6.13 -2.50 -8.52
CA SER A 14 6.55 -3.90 -8.65
C SER A 14 8.05 -3.98 -8.96
N ALA A 15 8.53 -3.21 -9.94
CA ALA A 15 9.93 -3.17 -10.30
C ALA A 15 10.81 -2.61 -9.17
N SER A 16 10.39 -1.50 -8.55
CA SER A 16 11.19 -0.81 -7.53
C SER A 16 11.44 -1.65 -6.29
N VAL A 17 10.49 -2.52 -5.91
CA VAL A 17 10.58 -3.29 -4.67
C VAL A 17 10.54 -4.79 -4.87
N GLN A 18 10.78 -5.22 -6.11
CA GLN A 18 10.84 -6.63 -6.51
C GLN A 18 9.58 -7.38 -6.05
N ALA A 19 8.42 -6.76 -6.20
CA ALA A 19 7.14 -7.34 -5.80
C ALA A 19 6.55 -8.16 -6.95
N ALA A 20 5.95 -9.29 -6.62
CA ALA A 20 5.20 -10.13 -7.54
C ALA A 20 3.69 -9.91 -7.36
N PRO A 21 2.84 -10.25 -8.35
CA PRO A 21 1.40 -10.32 -8.17
C PRO A 21 1.03 -11.22 -6.97
N ASP A 22 0.06 -10.81 -6.15
CA ASP A 22 -0.41 -11.65 -5.05
C ASP A 22 -1.15 -12.88 -5.62
N PRO A 23 -0.70 -14.11 -5.32
CA PRO A 23 -1.26 -15.32 -5.92
C PRO A 23 -2.70 -15.61 -5.47
N ASP A 24 -3.11 -15.05 -4.32
CA ASP A 24 -4.43 -15.25 -3.73
C ASP A 24 -5.41 -14.12 -4.13
N GLY A 25 -4.95 -13.09 -4.84
CA GLY A 25 -5.73 -11.91 -5.22
C GLY A 25 -6.19 -11.04 -4.04
N LEU A 26 -5.62 -11.25 -2.85
CA LEU A 26 -5.97 -10.53 -1.63
C LEU A 26 -5.41 -9.10 -1.63
N ALA A 27 -4.23 -8.95 -2.23
CA ALA A 27 -3.60 -7.68 -2.53
C ALA A 27 -3.29 -7.58 -4.03
N ASP A 28 -2.81 -6.44 -4.49
CA ASP A 28 -2.36 -6.31 -5.88
C ASP A 28 -0.95 -6.92 -6.04
N LEU A 29 -0.08 -6.74 -5.03
CA LEU A 29 1.29 -7.26 -5.03
C LEU A 29 1.73 -7.82 -3.65
N VAL A 30 2.67 -8.75 -3.68
CA VAL A 30 3.43 -9.27 -2.53
C VAL A 30 4.91 -8.99 -2.73
N ALA A 31 5.55 -8.43 -1.71
CA ALA A 31 7.00 -8.25 -1.63
C ALA A 31 7.52 -8.79 -0.29
N SER A 32 8.84 -8.88 -0.13
CA SER A 32 9.48 -9.26 1.14
C SER A 32 9.08 -8.34 2.30
N ARG A 33 8.72 -7.08 1.99
CA ARG A 33 8.25 -6.09 2.98
C ARG A 33 6.76 -6.17 3.29
N GLY A 34 6.02 -7.12 2.72
CA GLY A 34 4.59 -7.31 2.94
C GLY A 34 3.72 -7.12 1.70
N ARG A 35 2.41 -6.99 1.93
CA ARG A 35 1.39 -6.86 0.87
C ARG A 35 1.18 -5.41 0.47
N ILE A 36 0.94 -5.17 -0.81
CA ILE A 36 0.83 -3.85 -1.40
C ILE A 36 -0.43 -3.76 -2.26
N ASN A 37 -1.25 -2.74 -2.02
CA ASN A 37 -2.28 -2.33 -2.97
C ASN A 37 -1.91 -1.00 -3.63
N VAL A 38 -2.34 -0.81 -4.87
CA VAL A 38 -2.10 0.38 -5.67
C VAL A 38 -3.35 1.27 -5.66
N ALA A 39 -3.15 2.57 -5.52
CA ALA A 39 -4.17 3.58 -5.68
C ALA A 39 -3.62 4.76 -6.51
N ALA A 40 -4.04 4.85 -7.77
CA ALA A 40 -3.58 5.89 -8.70
C ALA A 40 -4.23 7.25 -8.42
N THR A 41 -5.40 7.24 -7.79
CA THR A 41 -6.20 8.43 -7.45
C THR A 41 -6.61 8.45 -5.98
N GLY A 42 -6.90 9.65 -5.46
CA GLY A 42 -7.37 9.85 -4.09
C GLY A 42 -8.61 9.01 -3.72
N ALA A 43 -9.50 8.78 -4.67
CA ALA A 43 -10.73 8.00 -4.45
C ALA A 43 -10.48 6.51 -4.22
N GLU A 44 -9.38 5.97 -4.76
CA GLU A 44 -9.03 4.56 -4.67
C GLU A 44 -8.32 4.20 -3.34
N ILE A 45 -7.75 5.21 -2.66
CA ILE A 45 -6.93 5.00 -1.46
C ILE A 45 -7.72 4.35 -0.33
N GLY A 46 -8.93 4.87 -0.05
CA GLY A 46 -9.79 4.32 1.00
C GLY A 46 -10.13 2.85 0.79
N PRO A 47 -10.69 2.46 -0.38
CA PRO A 47 -10.91 1.07 -0.75
C PRO A 47 -9.64 0.20 -0.67
N ALA A 48 -8.49 0.69 -1.15
CA ALA A 48 -7.22 -0.04 -1.12
C ALA A 48 -6.77 -0.35 0.33
N ILE A 49 -6.87 0.63 1.23
CA ILE A 49 -6.57 0.45 2.66
C ILE A 49 -7.54 -0.54 3.32
N LYS A 50 -8.83 -0.47 3.01
CA LYS A 50 -9.84 -1.40 3.56
C LYS A 50 -9.56 -2.85 3.18
N ARG A 51 -9.10 -3.11 1.94
CA ARG A 51 -8.67 -4.45 1.50
C ARG A 51 -7.44 -4.94 2.26
N LEU A 52 -6.49 -4.04 2.58
CA LEU A 52 -5.26 -4.39 3.29
C LEU A 52 -5.44 -4.56 4.79
N ALA A 53 -6.28 -3.74 5.43
CA ALA A 53 -6.44 -3.69 6.89
C ALA A 53 -6.67 -5.05 7.57
N PRO A 54 -7.47 -6.00 7.05
CA PRO A 54 -7.65 -7.30 7.70
C PRO A 54 -6.47 -8.27 7.52
N LEU A 55 -5.55 -7.99 6.60
CA LEU A 55 -4.47 -8.91 6.26
C LEU A 55 -3.39 -8.93 7.36
N PRO A 56 -2.73 -10.09 7.58
CA PRO A 56 -1.63 -10.18 8.53
C PRO A 56 -0.35 -9.54 7.97
N GLY A 57 0.55 -9.16 8.88
CA GLY A 57 1.88 -8.64 8.55
C GLY A 57 1.92 -7.17 8.13
N TYR A 58 3.01 -6.77 7.49
CA TYR A 58 3.19 -5.43 6.96
C TYR A 58 2.32 -5.22 5.71
N ARG A 59 1.70 -4.04 5.65
CA ARG A 59 0.71 -3.67 4.63
C ARG A 59 1.01 -2.27 4.13
N TRP A 60 0.92 -2.09 2.83
CA TRP A 60 1.29 -0.85 2.19
C TRP A 60 0.30 -0.43 1.11
N VAL A 61 -0.01 0.85 1.06
CA VAL A 61 -0.67 1.45 -0.11
C VAL A 61 0.36 2.23 -0.92
N ALA A 62 0.49 1.91 -2.20
CA ALA A 62 1.31 2.64 -3.14
C ALA A 62 0.46 3.71 -3.85
N ILE A 63 0.93 4.96 -3.82
CA ILE A 63 0.20 6.12 -4.36
C ILE A 63 1.12 7.00 -5.21
N ASN A 64 0.52 7.88 -6.00
CA ASN A 64 1.25 9.03 -6.53
C ASN A 64 1.64 9.98 -5.38
N PRO A 65 2.87 10.56 -5.36
CA PRO A 65 3.32 11.43 -4.26
C PRO A 65 2.39 12.61 -3.97
N GLY A 66 1.72 13.14 -5.00
CA GLY A 66 0.77 14.25 -4.88
C GLY A 66 -0.48 13.92 -4.07
N ASP A 67 -0.80 12.64 -3.87
CA ASP A 67 -1.97 12.19 -3.11
C ASP A 67 -1.65 11.94 -1.62
N LEU A 68 -0.41 12.22 -1.17
CA LEU A 68 0.00 11.98 0.23
C LEU A 68 -0.92 12.67 1.25
N PHE A 69 -1.37 13.89 0.95
CA PHE A 69 -2.28 14.63 1.83
C PHE A 69 -3.67 13.98 1.93
N ALA A 70 -4.14 13.32 0.87
CA ALA A 70 -5.39 12.55 0.89
C ALA A 70 -5.20 11.21 1.62
N ALA A 71 -4.04 10.57 1.45
CA ALA A 71 -3.72 9.26 2.01
C ALA A 71 -3.45 9.27 3.53
N SER A 72 -2.76 10.30 4.01
CA SER A 72 -2.29 10.39 5.40
C SER A 72 -3.42 10.25 6.44
N PRO A 73 -4.55 11.00 6.36
CA PRO A 73 -5.65 10.83 7.31
C PRO A 73 -6.31 9.45 7.23
N LEU A 74 -6.41 8.85 6.03
CA LEU A 74 -7.06 7.55 5.82
C LEU A 74 -6.23 6.37 6.38
N THR A 75 -4.91 6.54 6.50
CA THR A 75 -4.02 5.51 7.05
C THR A 75 -3.86 5.59 8.57
N MET A 76 -4.33 6.66 9.23
CA MET A 76 -4.24 6.78 10.68
C MET A 76 -5.02 5.66 11.39
N GLY A 77 -4.39 5.03 12.38
CA GLY A 77 -4.99 3.92 13.14
C GLY A 77 -5.04 2.57 12.39
N THR A 78 -4.82 2.53 11.08
CA THR A 78 -4.94 1.30 10.26
C THR A 78 -3.69 0.43 10.26
N LYS A 79 -2.55 0.99 10.66
CA LYS A 79 -1.20 0.36 10.58
C LYS A 79 -0.68 0.13 9.15
N VAL A 80 -1.43 0.58 8.13
CA VAL A 80 -1.00 0.56 6.73
C VAL A 80 -0.02 1.70 6.47
N GLY A 81 1.12 1.38 5.86
CA GLY A 81 2.13 2.36 5.42
C GLY A 81 1.84 2.90 4.02
N ILE A 82 2.55 3.96 3.63
CA ILE A 82 2.42 4.61 2.33
C ILE A 82 3.75 4.56 1.60
N LEU A 83 3.68 4.19 0.33
CA LEU A 83 4.80 4.12 -0.61
C LEU A 83 4.55 5.04 -1.80
N ASP A 84 5.62 5.57 -2.36
CA ASP A 84 5.60 6.18 -3.68
C ASP A 84 5.99 5.16 -4.78
N PRO A 85 5.89 5.52 -6.07
CA PRO A 85 6.18 4.60 -7.18
C PRO A 85 7.64 4.13 -7.23
N THR A 86 8.56 4.85 -6.58
CA THR A 86 9.99 4.51 -6.49
C THR A 86 10.28 3.54 -5.34
N GLY A 87 9.25 3.15 -4.58
CA GLY A 87 9.39 2.32 -3.40
C GLY A 87 9.79 3.09 -2.15
N ARG A 88 9.94 4.42 -2.22
CA ARG A 88 10.25 5.27 -1.08
C ARG A 88 9.08 5.25 -0.09
N VAL A 89 9.41 5.09 1.19
CA VAL A 89 8.44 5.15 2.28
C VAL A 89 8.09 6.61 2.54
N LEU A 90 6.82 6.97 2.30
CA LEU A 90 6.26 8.28 2.64
C LEU A 90 5.67 8.28 4.06
N LYS A 91 5.16 7.12 4.49
CA LYS A 91 4.68 6.87 5.85
C LYS A 91 4.98 5.41 6.23
N ALA A 92 5.60 5.19 7.37
CA ALA A 92 5.92 3.83 7.83
C ALA A 92 4.65 3.01 8.07
N ALA A 93 4.67 1.74 7.63
CA ALA A 93 3.74 0.72 8.08
C ALA A 93 4.10 0.26 9.50
N ASP A 94 3.15 -0.36 10.18
CA ASP A 94 3.36 -0.96 11.50
C ASP A 94 2.68 -2.33 11.55
N LEU A 95 3.11 -3.19 12.48
CA LEU A 95 2.49 -4.48 12.67
C LEU A 95 1.18 -4.32 13.44
N PRO A 96 0.12 -5.06 13.08
CA PRO A 96 -1.06 -5.12 13.92
C PRO A 96 -0.64 -5.77 15.25
N ARG A 97 -1.03 -5.18 16.39
CA ARG A 97 -0.73 -5.76 17.69
C ARG A 97 -1.28 -7.19 17.73
N PRO A 98 -0.49 -8.19 18.16
CA PRO A 98 -1.05 -9.51 18.43
C PRO A 98 -2.19 -9.32 19.43
N LYS A 99 -3.37 -9.86 19.13
CA LYS A 99 -4.43 -9.97 20.15
C LYS A 99 -3.83 -10.80 21.27
N ALA A 100 -3.80 -10.25 22.48
CA ALA A 100 -3.50 -11.04 23.67
C ALA A 100 -4.46 -12.24 23.64
N ARG A 101 -3.92 -13.46 23.68
CA ARG A 101 -4.74 -14.65 23.88
C ARG A 101 -5.24 -14.55 25.32
N GLU A 102 -6.54 -14.32 25.51
CA GLU A 102 -7.23 -14.56 26.78
C GLU A 102 -7.44 -16.07 26.97
#